data_AF-A0A915CVP1-F1
#
_entry.id   AF-A0A915CVP1-F1
#
_cell.length_a   1.000
_cell.length_b   1.000
_cell.length_c   1.000
_cell.angle_alpha   90.00
_cell.angle_beta   90.00
_cell.angle_gamma   90.00
#
_symmetry.space_group_name_H-M   'P 1'
#
loop_
_entity.id
_entity.type
_entity.pdbx_description
1 polymer ?
#
loop_
_entity_poly.entity_id
_entity_poly.type
_entity_poly.pdbx_seq_one_letter_code
_entity_poly.pdbx_strand_id
1 'polypeptide(L)'
;MGWGDQAIVKQIESDDETVALGLIVQNNPRAFAADVYLQWIYEAWQSLTKEMIASSFETCGITNALDGSEDDSIHCFKQHGPASNGRILLQQAREDADVEMLPLKEIDEYEDQENGYESDVSIE
;
A
#
# COMPACT_ATOMS: atom_id res chain seq x y z
N MET A 1 4.57 15.91 15.33
CA MET A 1 3.59 16.73 14.61
C MET A 1 2.46 15.81 14.24
N GLY A 2 1.34 15.96 14.92
CA GLY A 2 0.30 14.95 14.99
C GLY A 2 -0.79 15.16 13.94
N TRP A 3 -1.11 14.07 13.23
CA TRP A 3 -2.46 13.63 12.89
C TRP A 3 -3.31 14.75 12.28
N GLY A 4 -3.08 14.98 10.98
CA GLY A 4 -4.13 15.54 10.13
C GLY A 4 -5.39 14.70 10.30
N ASP A 5 -6.47 15.39 10.64
CA ASP A 5 -7.85 14.94 10.45
C ASP A 5 -8.42 13.89 11.41
N GLN A 6 -8.21 14.06 12.72
CA GLN A 6 -9.13 13.46 13.70
C GLN A 6 -10.61 13.85 13.46
N ALA A 7 -10.87 14.95 12.75
CA ALA A 7 -12.23 15.40 12.41
C ALA A 7 -12.84 14.58 11.27
N ILE A 8 -12.07 14.23 10.23
CA ILE A 8 -12.56 13.42 9.10
C ILE A 8 -12.76 11.97 9.55
N VAL A 9 -11.79 11.42 10.30
CA VAL A 9 -11.91 10.05 10.85
C VAL A 9 -13.14 9.92 11.75
N LYS A 10 -13.40 10.90 12.63
CA LYS A 10 -14.59 10.88 13.50
C LYS A 10 -15.91 11.08 12.77
N GLN A 11 -15.92 11.88 11.70
CA GLN A 11 -17.14 12.08 10.90
C GLN A 11 -17.49 10.82 10.10
N ILE A 12 -16.47 10.13 9.55
CA ILE A 12 -16.63 8.83 8.90
C ILE A 12 -17.08 7.76 9.92
N GLU A 13 -16.47 7.70 11.11
CA GLU A 13 -16.86 6.75 12.17
C GLU A 13 -18.30 6.98 12.66
N SER A 14 -18.73 8.25 12.82
CA SER A 14 -20.06 8.59 13.32
C SER A 14 -21.19 8.24 12.35
N ASP A 15 -20.99 8.51 11.06
CA ASP A 15 -22.01 8.28 10.03
C ASP A 15 -22.05 6.81 9.58
N ASP A 16 -20.94 6.07 9.73
CA ASP A 16 -20.86 4.63 9.43
C ASP A 16 -21.40 3.77 10.59
N GLU A 17 -21.08 4.06 11.87
CA GLU A 17 -21.56 3.25 13.00
C GLU A 17 -23.10 3.25 13.10
N THR A 18 -23.77 4.36 12.83
CA THR A 18 -25.24 4.43 12.88
C THR A 18 -25.92 3.69 11.72
N VAL A 19 -25.29 3.64 10.55
CA VAL A 19 -25.77 2.89 9.37
C VAL A 19 -25.43 1.40 9.50
N ALA A 20 -24.22 1.07 9.96
CA ALA A 20 -23.76 -0.29 10.24
C ALA A 20 -24.59 -0.94 11.36
N LEU A 21 -24.84 -0.24 12.47
CA LEU A 21 -25.72 -0.74 13.54
C LEU A 21 -27.17 -0.93 13.05
N GLY A 22 -27.66 -0.06 12.16
CA GLY A 22 -28.97 -0.21 11.53
C GLY A 22 -29.08 -1.43 10.60
N LEU A 23 -28.00 -1.77 9.89
CA LEU A 23 -27.92 -2.91 8.97
C LEU A 23 -27.65 -4.24 9.69
N ILE A 24 -26.84 -4.25 10.76
CA ILE A 24 -26.52 -5.46 11.53
C ILE A 24 -27.75 -5.98 12.31
N VAL A 25 -28.67 -5.09 12.71
CA VAL A 25 -29.94 -5.47 13.37
C VAL A 25 -30.87 -6.24 12.42
N GLN A 26 -30.74 -6.06 11.10
CA GLN A 26 -31.48 -6.82 10.10
C GLN A 26 -30.59 -7.93 9.54
N ASN A 27 -30.54 -9.06 10.25
CA ASN A 27 -29.79 -10.30 9.99
C ASN A 27 -29.81 -10.79 8.51
N ASN A 28 -29.12 -10.07 7.63
CA ASN A 28 -29.02 -10.28 6.18
C ASN A 28 -27.77 -9.52 5.70
N PRO A 29 -26.56 -10.09 5.83
CA PRO A 29 -25.35 -9.50 5.27
C PRO A 29 -25.37 -9.73 3.76
N ARG A 30 -26.29 -9.06 3.04
CA ARG A 30 -26.04 -8.83 1.62
C ARG A 30 -24.84 -7.90 1.60
N ALA A 31 -23.71 -8.45 1.17
CA ALA A 31 -22.57 -7.66 0.76
C ALA A 31 -23.10 -6.43 0.01
N PHE A 32 -22.58 -5.25 0.33
CA PHE A 32 -22.95 -4.06 -0.43
C PHE A 32 -22.71 -4.34 -1.91
N ALA A 33 -23.54 -3.75 -2.77
CA ALA A 33 -23.34 -3.91 -4.19
C ALA A 33 -21.91 -3.43 -4.56
N ALA A 34 -21.27 -4.11 -5.52
CA ALA A 34 -19.85 -3.91 -5.81
C ALA A 34 -19.50 -2.46 -6.17
N ASP A 35 -20.44 -1.74 -6.79
CA ASP A 35 -20.37 -0.32 -7.09
C ASP A 35 -20.13 0.55 -5.84
N VAL A 36 -20.74 0.21 -4.70
CA VAL A 36 -20.53 0.92 -3.44
C VAL A 36 -19.07 0.82 -2.98
N TYR A 37 -18.51 -0.39 -2.98
CA TYR A 37 -17.10 -0.59 -2.60
C TYR A 37 -16.15 0.10 -3.58
N LEU A 38 -16.43 0.00 -4.88
CA LEU A 38 -15.60 0.64 -5.91
C LEU A 38 -15.62 2.16 -5.79
N GLN A 39 -16.78 2.75 -5.46
CA GLN A 39 -16.89 4.18 -5.22
C GLN A 39 -16.04 4.61 -4.02
N TRP A 40 -16.09 3.86 -2.91
CA TRP A 40 -15.25 4.15 -1.73
C TRP A 40 -13.77 4.04 -2.03
N ILE A 41 -13.34 3.00 -2.75
CA ILE A 41 -11.93 2.84 -3.15
C ILE A 41 -11.50 3.99 -4.05
N TYR A 42 -12.34 4.37 -5.02
CA TYR A 42 -12.06 5.48 -5.92
C TYR A 42 -11.93 6.80 -5.15
N GLU A 43 -12.89 7.14 -4.29
CA GLU A 43 -12.87 8.36 -3.48
C GLU A 43 -11.67 8.40 -2.53
N ALA A 44 -11.38 7.28 -1.86
CA ALA A 44 -10.21 7.15 -1.00
C ALA A 44 -8.92 7.40 -1.79
N TRP A 45 -8.79 6.82 -2.99
CA TRP A 45 -7.64 7.03 -3.84
C TRP A 45 -7.50 8.48 -4.31
N GLN A 46 -8.60 9.13 -4.69
CA GLN A 46 -8.61 10.55 -5.07
C GLN A 46 -8.26 11.49 -3.91
N SER A 47 -8.49 11.07 -2.67
CA SER A 47 -8.14 11.87 -1.49
C SER A 47 -6.63 11.94 -1.22
N LEU A 48 -5.84 11.02 -1.79
CA LEU A 48 -4.39 10.97 -1.57
C LEU A 48 -3.68 11.98 -2.49
N THR A 49 -2.84 12.83 -1.91
CA THR A 49 -2.00 13.74 -2.70
C THR A 49 -0.80 13.00 -3.29
N LYS A 50 -0.28 13.49 -4.42
CA LYS A 50 0.92 12.90 -5.04
C LYS A 50 2.12 12.94 -4.10
N GLU A 51 2.23 14.01 -3.32
CA GLU A 51 3.29 14.21 -2.34
C GLU A 51 3.21 13.18 -1.22
N MET A 52 2.00 12.84 -0.75
CA MET A 52 1.81 11.82 0.28
C MET A 52 2.14 10.42 -0.24
N ILE A 53 1.78 10.13 -1.49
CA ILE A 53 2.17 8.89 -2.17
C ILE A 53 3.70 8.84 -2.27
N ALA A 54 4.35 9.86 -2.84
CA ALA A 54 5.81 9.88 -2.98
C ALA A 54 6.53 9.72 -1.64
N SER A 55 6.06 10.40 -0.58
CA SER A 55 6.64 10.30 0.76
C SER A 55 6.49 8.90 1.37
N SER A 56 5.42 8.16 1.06
CA SER A 56 5.27 6.80 1.58
C SER A 56 6.30 5.84 0.97
N PHE A 57 6.59 5.96 -0.33
CA PHE A 57 7.63 5.17 -0.98
C PHE A 57 9.03 5.45 -0.40
N GLU A 58 9.35 6.72 -0.14
CA GLU A 58 10.62 7.14 0.47
C GLU A 58 10.74 6.65 1.92
N THR A 59 9.69 6.80 2.73
CA THR A 59 9.73 6.36 4.14
C THR A 59 9.72 4.84 4.28
N CYS A 60 9.26 4.11 3.25
CA CYS A 60 9.32 2.65 3.16
C CYS A 60 10.64 2.12 2.58
N GLY A 61 11.57 2.97 2.12
CA GLY A 61 12.84 2.50 1.58
C GLY A 61 12.79 2.05 0.11
N ILE A 62 11.71 2.35 -0.63
CA ILE A 62 11.49 1.80 -1.98
C ILE A 62 12.18 2.66 -3.04
N THR A 63 12.11 3.98 -2.92
CA THR A 63 12.67 4.94 -3.89
C THR A 63 13.97 5.57 -3.41
N ASN A 64 14.52 5.10 -2.28
CA ASN A 64 15.68 5.72 -1.65
C ASN A 64 16.94 5.51 -2.47
N ALA A 65 17.84 6.50 -2.42
CA ALA A 65 19.13 6.44 -3.08
C ALA A 65 19.97 5.21 -2.65
N LEU A 66 20.58 4.54 -3.64
CA LEU A 66 21.39 3.33 -3.41
C LEU A 66 22.69 3.60 -2.65
N ASP A 67 23.17 4.84 -2.66
CA ASP A 67 24.35 5.27 -1.90
C ASP A 67 24.06 5.45 -0.40
N GLY A 68 22.79 5.35 0.00
CA GLY A 68 22.34 5.48 1.38
C GLY A 68 22.16 6.91 1.88
N SER A 69 22.27 7.93 1.03
CA SER A 69 22.09 9.33 1.46
C SER A 69 20.71 9.62 2.06
N GLU A 70 19.72 8.78 1.74
CA GLU A 70 18.32 8.90 2.14
C GLU A 70 17.89 7.85 3.18
N ASP A 71 18.81 7.04 3.72
CA ASP A 71 18.45 6.00 4.70
C ASP A 71 17.89 6.58 6.02
N ASP A 72 18.17 7.86 6.30
CA ASP A 72 17.64 8.60 7.44
C ASP A 72 16.11 8.77 7.38
N SER A 73 15.51 8.77 6.19
CA SER A 73 14.06 8.97 6.03
C SER A 73 13.26 7.68 6.22
N ILE A 74 13.92 6.51 6.20
CA ILE A 74 13.27 5.21 6.37
C ILE A 74 12.67 5.10 7.78
N HIS A 75 11.35 4.90 7.84
CA HIS A 75 10.60 4.96 9.08
C HIS A 75 11.03 3.90 10.10
N CYS A 76 11.32 2.68 9.65
CA CYS A 76 11.70 1.56 10.51
C CYS A 76 13.01 1.78 11.28
N PHE A 77 13.87 2.67 10.77
CA PHE A 77 15.22 2.92 11.26
C PHE A 77 15.30 4.07 12.27
N LYS A 78 14.20 4.78 12.51
CA LYS A 78 14.15 5.88 13.47
C LYS A 78 14.51 5.41 14.88
N GLN A 79 14.92 6.34 15.74
CA GLN A 79 15.21 6.06 17.15
C GLN A 79 13.93 5.50 17.81
N HIS A 80 14.02 4.27 18.36
CA HIS A 80 12.89 3.47 18.90
C HIS A 80 11.95 2.85 17.84
N GLY A 81 12.33 2.86 16.57
CA GLY A 81 11.66 2.11 15.51
C GLY A 81 11.87 0.59 15.65
N PRO A 82 11.07 -0.21 14.91
CA PRO A 82 11.15 -1.67 14.95
C PRO A 82 12.51 -2.24 14.51
N ALA A 83 13.30 -1.47 13.75
CA ALA A 83 14.62 -1.84 13.28
C ALA A 83 15.62 -0.71 13.51
N SER A 84 15.80 -0.29 14.76
CA SER A 84 16.67 0.84 15.12
C SER A 84 18.15 0.66 14.73
N ASN A 85 18.63 -0.58 14.59
CA ASN A 85 19.95 -0.91 14.06
C ASN A 85 19.96 -1.17 12.54
N GLY A 86 18.82 -1.07 11.87
CA GLY A 86 18.66 -1.44 10.47
C GLY A 86 19.53 -0.65 9.50
N ARG A 87 19.85 0.62 9.80
CA ARG A 87 20.77 1.43 8.99
C ARG A 87 22.16 0.85 8.91
N ILE A 88 22.70 0.43 10.05
CA ILE A 88 24.05 -0.14 10.12
C ILE A 88 24.09 -1.43 9.31
N LEU A 89 23.06 -2.27 9.45
CA LEU A 89 22.94 -3.52 8.70
C LEU A 89 22.79 -3.28 7.19
N LEU A 90 22.00 -2.29 6.79
CA LEU A 90 21.80 -1.95 5.38
C LEU A 90 23.08 -1.40 4.75
N GLN A 91 23.78 -0.51 5.46
CA GLN A 91 25.06 0.02 5.01
C GLN A 91 26.10 -1.10 4.87
N GLN A 92 26.22 -1.97 5.87
CA GLN A 92 27.12 -3.11 5.81
C GLN A 92 26.77 -4.04 4.63
N ALA A 93 25.49 -4.33 4.41
CA ALA A 93 25.05 -5.17 3.29
C ALA A 93 25.41 -4.56 1.92
N ARG A 94 25.42 -3.23 1.78
CA ARG A 94 25.86 -2.55 0.55
C ARG A 94 27.37 -2.63 0.35
N GLU A 95 28.14 -2.57 1.43
CA GLU A 95 29.60 -2.73 1.38
C GLU A 95 30.00 -4.19 1.09
N ASP A 96 29.27 -5.15 1.64
CA ASP A 96 29.48 -6.59 1.44
C ASP A 96 28.98 -7.06 0.05
N ALA A 97 28.04 -6.34 -0.55
CA ALA A 97 27.55 -6.62 -1.90
C ALA A 97 28.54 -6.09 -2.94
N ASP A 98 29.31 -6.99 -3.58
CA ASP A 98 29.82 -6.74 -4.93
C ASP A 98 28.61 -6.44 -5.82
N VAL A 99 28.40 -5.18 -6.20
CA VAL A 99 27.19 -4.73 -6.91
C VAL A 99 27.15 -5.35 -8.31
N GLU A 100 26.64 -6.57 -8.42
CA GLU A 100 26.18 -7.14 -9.68
C GLU A 100 24.86 -6.44 -10.01
N MET A 101 24.93 -5.48 -10.92
CA MET A 101 23.75 -4.81 -11.46
C MET A 101 22.88 -5.89 -12.10
N LEU A 102 21.78 -6.27 -11.44
CA LEU A 102 20.81 -7.18 -12.03
C LEU A 102 20.37 -6.55 -13.36
N PRO A 103 20.50 -7.27 -14.49
CA PRO A 103 20.08 -6.71 -15.76
C PRO A 103 18.59 -6.37 -15.64
N LEU A 104 18.27 -5.08 -15.83
CA LEU A 104 16.93 -4.62 -16.10
C LEU A 104 16.48 -5.39 -17.35
N LYS A 105 15.79 -6.50 -17.16
CA LYS A 105 15.00 -7.08 -18.25
C LYS A 105 13.90 -6.07 -18.50
N GLU A 106 13.89 -5.51 -19.70
CA GLU A 106 12.72 -4.84 -20.24
C GLU A 106 11.53 -5.76 -19.97
N ILE A 107 10.58 -5.28 -19.18
CA ILE A 107 9.30 -5.97 -19.01
C ILE A 107 8.70 -5.91 -20.41
N ASP A 108 8.68 -7.04 -21.11
CA ASP A 108 8.00 -7.13 -22.38
C ASP A 108 6.50 -7.01 -22.11
N GLU A 109 5.96 -5.81 -22.33
CA GLU A 109 4.53 -5.49 -22.20
C GLU A 109 3.65 -6.34 -23.14
N TYR A 110 4.25 -7.17 -24.01
CA TYR A 110 3.56 -8.04 -24.95
C TYR A 110 3.58 -9.54 -24.60
N GLU A 111 4.30 -9.99 -23.57
CA GLU A 111 4.21 -11.38 -23.09
C GLU A 111 3.10 -11.58 -22.05
N ASP A 112 1.90 -11.05 -22.33
CA ASP A 112 0.66 -11.65 -21.84
C ASP A 112 0.46 -12.95 -22.63
N GLN A 113 1.16 -14.01 -22.25
CA GLN A 113 0.77 -15.34 -22.68
C GLN A 113 -0.50 -15.68 -21.92
N GLU A 114 -1.62 -15.23 -22.47
CA GLU A 114 -2.99 -15.65 -22.17
C GLU A 114 -2.97 -17.17 -22.05
N ASN A 115 -2.83 -17.64 -20.83
CA ASN A 115 -3.07 -19.01 -20.47
C ASN A 115 -4.58 -19.18 -20.62
N GLY A 116 -4.97 -19.52 -21.86
CA GLY A 116 -6.34 -19.72 -22.31
C GLY A 116 -7.08 -20.63 -21.36
N TYR A 117 -7.62 -20.04 -20.30
CA TYR A 117 -8.53 -20.68 -19.39
C TYR A 117 -9.83 -20.79 -20.18
N GLU A 118 -10.01 -21.90 -20.86
CA GLU A 118 -11.31 -22.31 -21.40
C GLU A 118 -12.27 -22.42 -20.21
N SER A 119 -12.96 -21.31 -19.92
CA SER A 119 -14.04 -21.21 -18.96
C SER A 119 -15.31 -21.82 -19.57
N ASP A 120 -15.29 -23.11 -19.89
CA ASP A 120 -16.51 -23.85 -20.24
C ASP A 120 -16.40 -25.32 -19.83
N VAL A 121 -16.77 -25.58 -18.57
CA VAL A 121 -17.43 -26.85 -18.24
C VAL A 121 -18.75 -26.49 -17.58
N SER A 122 -19.77 -26.27 -18.41
CA SER A 122 -21.15 -26.48 -17.99
C SER A 122 -21.27 -27.95 -17.58
N ILE A 123 -21.40 -28.21 -16.29
CA ILE A 123 -21.83 -29.52 -15.80
C ILE A 123 -23.33 -29.59 -16.05
N GLU A 124 -23.74 -30.46 -16.98
CA GLU A 124 -25.13 -30.89 -17.19
C GLU A 124 -25.70 -31.63 -15.97
#